data_AF-A0A7S2HTG5-F1
#
_entry.id   AF-A0A7S2HTG5-F1
#
_cell.length_a   1.000
_cell.length_b   1.000
_cell.length_c   1.000
_cell.angle_alpha   90.00
_cell.angle_beta   90.00
_cell.angle_gamma   90.00
#
_symmetry.space_group_name_H-M   'P 1'
#
loop_
_entity.id
_entity.type
_entity.pdbx_description
1 polymer ?
#
loop_
_entity_poly.entity_id
_entity_poly.type
_entity_poly.pdbx_seq_one_letter_code
_entity_poly.pdbx_strand_id
1 'polypeptide(L)'
;SSQQPAAAKAHHHAAGRRAAPVVVSQAVVEQSPVPDDHMRTAVERSWEKVQAIGSDTVGEMLYRHTFALEPSLMNLFPVEVRRKYRDWTADERADESDLFDSPALRKLFSKFVNAIGCTVAGLHDFGRLVPMLTQL
;
A
#
# COMPACT_ATOMS: atom_id res chain seq x y z
N SER A 1 45.36 -48.29 0.09
CA SER A 1 45.54 -48.24 1.55
C SER A 1 46.50 -47.10 1.87
N SER A 2 45.96 -45.98 2.35
CA SER A 2 46.03 -45.57 3.77
C SER A 2 47.48 -45.18 4.13
N GLN A 3 47.81 -43.91 4.39
CA GLN A 3 47.47 -43.24 5.65
C GLN A 3 47.72 -41.71 5.58
N GLN A 4 46.78 -40.90 6.07
CA GLN A 4 46.95 -39.55 6.67
C GLN A 4 47.38 -39.71 8.16
N PRO A 5 47.62 -38.68 9.03
CA PRO A 5 47.31 -37.23 8.97
C PRO A 5 48.33 -36.25 9.63
N ALA A 6 48.10 -34.92 9.49
CA ALA A 6 48.27 -33.83 10.50
C ALA A 6 48.15 -32.46 9.77
N ALA A 7 47.08 -31.66 9.89
CA ALA A 7 46.76 -30.71 10.97
C ALA A 7 47.96 -29.78 11.32
N ALA A 8 47.91 -28.44 11.31
CA ALA A 8 46.78 -27.53 11.37
C ALA A 8 47.19 -26.06 11.08
N LYS A 9 46.16 -25.21 10.90
CA LYS A 9 46.05 -23.78 11.21
C LYS A 9 46.78 -22.76 10.31
N ALA A 10 46.00 -22.21 9.37
CA ALA A 10 46.09 -20.79 9.02
C ALA A 10 44.74 -20.13 9.32
N HIS A 11 44.72 -19.29 10.35
CA HIS A 11 43.63 -18.37 10.65
C HIS A 11 43.63 -17.27 9.59
N HIS A 12 42.60 -17.20 8.76
CA HIS A 12 42.29 -15.98 8.02
C HIS A 12 40.93 -15.44 8.44
N HIS A 13 41.04 -14.22 8.96
CA HIS A 13 40.02 -13.32 9.44
C HIS A 13 38.74 -13.33 8.62
N ALA A 14 37.62 -13.47 9.34
CA ALA A 14 36.30 -13.12 8.88
C ALA A 14 36.27 -11.64 8.47
N ALA A 15 36.17 -11.36 7.17
CA ALA A 15 35.83 -10.05 6.66
C ALA A 15 34.33 -9.83 6.93
N GLY A 16 34.02 -9.20 8.06
CA GLY A 16 32.70 -8.64 8.33
C GLY A 16 32.34 -7.64 7.22
N ARG A 17 31.39 -8.02 6.37
CA ARG A 17 30.68 -7.10 5.49
C ARG A 17 29.91 -6.12 6.37
N ARG A 18 30.54 -5.00 6.66
CA ARG A 18 29.91 -3.81 7.22
C ARG A 18 28.86 -3.35 6.20
N ALA A 19 27.59 -3.61 6.50
CA ALA A 19 26.49 -2.98 5.77
C ALA A 19 26.64 -1.47 5.95
N ALA A 20 26.86 -0.76 4.84
CA ALA A 20 26.80 0.69 4.83
C ALA A 20 25.39 1.11 5.29
N PRO A 21 25.26 2.14 6.15
CA PRO A 21 23.95 2.70 6.43
C PRO A 21 23.37 3.19 5.11
N VAL A 22 22.16 2.71 4.78
CA VAL A 22 21.34 3.28 3.72
C VAL A 22 21.12 4.73 4.11
N VAL A 23 21.87 5.63 3.47
CA VAL A 23 21.60 7.06 3.52
C VAL A 23 20.25 7.20 2.81
N VAL A 24 19.19 7.30 3.60
CA VAL A 24 17.91 7.78 3.11
C VAL A 24 18.20 9.22 2.70
N SER A 25 18.53 9.42 1.43
CA SER A 25 18.49 10.75 0.84
C SER A 25 17.09 11.25 1.11
N GLN A 26 16.98 12.19 2.04
CA GLN A 26 15.80 13.04 2.18
C GLN A 26 15.65 13.73 0.83
N ALA A 27 14.89 13.10 -0.06
CA ALA A 27 14.35 13.78 -1.21
C ALA A 27 13.63 15.00 -0.64
N VAL A 28 14.11 16.15 -1.11
CA VAL A 28 13.61 17.49 -0.84
C VAL A 28 12.09 17.40 -0.67
N VAL A 29 11.58 17.81 0.49
CA VAL A 29 10.18 18.19 0.63
C VAL A 29 10.03 19.44 -0.23
N GLU A 30 9.94 19.25 -1.55
CA GLU A 30 9.50 20.30 -2.46
C GLU A 30 8.13 20.67 -1.93
N GLN A 31 8.01 21.91 -1.46
CA GLN A 31 6.75 22.45 -0.98
C GLN A 31 5.76 22.32 -2.13
N SER A 32 4.88 21.33 -2.03
CA SER A 32 3.81 21.15 -3.00
C SER A 32 2.99 22.45 -2.98
N PRO A 33 2.81 23.13 -4.12
CA PRO A 33 2.09 24.39 -4.14
C PRO A 33 0.70 24.17 -3.58
N VAL A 34 0.23 25.08 -2.71
CA VAL A 34 -1.14 25.05 -2.19
C VAL A 34 -2.06 25.04 -3.41
N PRO A 35 -2.96 24.04 -3.55
CA PRO A 35 -3.84 23.96 -4.71
C PRO A 35 -4.66 25.24 -4.86
N ASP A 36 -4.61 25.86 -6.05
CA ASP A 36 -5.50 26.98 -6.35
C ASP A 36 -6.96 26.51 -6.48
N ASP A 37 -7.91 27.45 -6.52
CA ASP A 37 -9.34 27.11 -6.56
C ASP A 37 -9.74 26.38 -7.85
N HIS A 38 -9.02 26.62 -8.96
CA HIS A 38 -9.25 25.92 -10.22
C HIS A 38 -8.83 24.44 -10.12
N MET A 39 -7.68 24.16 -9.51
CA MET A 39 -7.21 22.81 -9.23
C MET A 39 -8.18 22.05 -8.33
N ARG A 40 -8.68 22.68 -7.27
CA ARG A 40 -9.67 22.06 -6.35
C ARG A 40 -10.96 21.73 -7.08
N THR A 41 -11.52 22.69 -7.82
CA THR A 41 -12.73 22.49 -8.63
C THR A 41 -12.54 21.38 -9.67
N ALA A 42 -11.37 21.32 -10.31
CA ALA A 42 -11.07 20.28 -11.28
C ALA A 42 -11.01 18.88 -10.64
N VAL A 43 -10.40 18.76 -9.46
CA VAL A 43 -10.36 17.52 -8.69
C VAL A 43 -11.76 17.08 -8.30
N GLU A 44 -12.58 17.97 -7.72
CA GLU A 44 -13.98 17.66 -7.35
C GLU A 44 -14.79 17.14 -8.53
N ARG A 45 -14.76 17.86 -9.66
CA ARG A 45 -15.46 17.43 -10.90
C ARG A 45 -14.93 16.10 -11.45
N SER A 46 -13.62 15.88 -11.36
CA SER A 46 -13.04 14.60 -11.79
C SER A 46 -13.47 13.45 -10.88
N TRP A 47 -13.66 13.74 -9.59
CA TRP A 47 -14.07 12.77 -8.58
C TRP A 47 -15.53 12.34 -8.72
N GLU A 48 -16.42 13.19 -9.24
CA GLU A 48 -17.80 12.82 -9.59
C GLU A 48 -17.84 11.60 -10.54
N LYS A 49 -16.87 11.49 -11.46
CA LYS A 49 -16.76 10.33 -12.36
C LYS A 49 -16.40 9.05 -11.59
N VAL A 50 -15.55 9.18 -10.58
CA VAL A 50 -15.17 8.07 -9.69
C VAL A 50 -16.38 7.63 -8.86
N GLN A 51 -17.15 8.60 -8.33
CA GLN A 51 -18.38 8.32 -7.59
C GLN A 51 -19.44 7.62 -8.45
N ALA A 52 -19.58 8.00 -9.72
CA ALA A 52 -20.51 7.37 -10.64
C ALA A 52 -20.22 5.88 -10.91
N ILE A 53 -18.95 5.46 -10.81
CA ILE A 53 -18.54 4.05 -10.93
C ILE A 53 -18.79 3.29 -9.62
N GLY A 54 -18.63 3.96 -8.48
CA GLY A 54 -18.83 3.40 -7.15
C GLY A 54 -17.54 2.93 -6.47
N SER A 55 -17.47 3.10 -5.16
CA SER A 55 -16.26 2.87 -4.35
C SER A 55 -15.75 1.44 -4.41
N ASP A 56 -16.64 0.45 -4.49
CA ASP A 56 -16.28 -0.96 -4.47
C ASP A 56 -15.63 -1.38 -5.78
N THR A 57 -16.21 -0.99 -6.91
CA THR A 57 -15.66 -1.24 -8.25
C THR A 57 -14.34 -0.51 -8.47
N VAL A 58 -14.27 0.78 -8.07
CA VAL A 58 -13.02 1.54 -8.16
C VAL A 58 -11.95 0.95 -7.24
N GLY A 59 -12.32 0.55 -6.02
CA GLY A 59 -11.42 -0.11 -5.09
C GLY A 59 -10.86 -1.42 -5.65
N GLU A 60 -11.70 -2.21 -6.31
CA GLU A 60 -11.31 -3.44 -7.00
C GLU A 60 -10.31 -3.17 -8.12
N MET A 61 -10.62 -2.22 -9.00
CA MET A 61 -9.71 -1.82 -10.08
C MET A 61 -8.37 -1.32 -9.52
N LEU A 62 -8.41 -0.52 -8.45
CA LEU A 62 -7.22 0.09 -7.86
C LEU A 62 -6.24 -0.98 -7.39
N TYR A 63 -6.65 -1.92 -6.55
CA TYR A 63 -5.71 -2.93 -6.03
C TYR A 63 -5.20 -3.87 -7.14
N ARG A 64 -6.07 -4.23 -8.11
CA ARG A 64 -5.66 -5.08 -9.24
C ARG A 64 -4.58 -4.40 -10.06
N HIS A 65 -4.75 -3.12 -10.38
CA HIS A 65 -3.74 -2.36 -11.10
C HIS A 65 -2.47 -2.15 -10.26
N THR A 66 -2.59 -1.89 -8.96
CA THR A 66 -1.44 -1.76 -8.05
C THR A 66 -0.59 -3.04 -8.02
N PHE A 67 -1.21 -4.21 -7.88
CA PHE A 67 -0.47 -5.49 -7.88
C PHE A 67 0.04 -5.88 -9.26
N ALA A 68 -0.65 -5.48 -10.33
CA ALA A 68 -0.14 -5.68 -11.69
C ALA A 68 1.14 -4.84 -11.94
N LEU A 69 1.23 -3.64 -11.36
CA LEU A 69 2.41 -2.77 -11.46
C LEU A 69 3.54 -3.23 -10.55
N GLU A 70 3.22 -3.60 -9.30
CA GLU A 70 4.20 -4.04 -8.31
C GLU A 70 3.67 -5.26 -7.53
N PRO A 71 3.93 -6.49 -8.03
CA PRO A 71 3.43 -7.72 -7.40
C PRO A 71 3.95 -7.93 -5.98
N SER A 72 5.11 -7.36 -5.61
CA SER A 72 5.66 -7.52 -4.26
C SER A 72 4.76 -6.93 -3.17
N LEU A 73 3.90 -5.96 -3.51
CA LEU A 73 2.94 -5.36 -2.59
C LEU A 73 1.89 -6.36 -2.09
N MET A 74 1.65 -7.45 -2.81
CA MET A 74 0.75 -8.53 -2.38
C MET A 74 1.17 -9.11 -1.03
N ASN A 75 2.48 -9.10 -0.71
CA ASN A 75 3.02 -9.57 0.58
C ASN A 75 2.58 -8.69 1.77
N LEU A 76 2.13 -7.47 1.52
CA LEU A 76 1.59 -6.58 2.55
C LEU A 76 0.15 -6.95 2.97
N PHE A 77 -0.48 -7.87 2.25
CA PHE A 77 -1.86 -8.29 2.47
C PHE A 77 -1.95 -9.79 2.83
N PRO A 78 -1.26 -10.24 3.90
CA PRO A 78 -1.38 -11.61 4.35
C PRO A 78 -2.80 -11.88 4.88
N VAL A 79 -3.15 -13.16 5.03
CA VAL A 79 -4.52 -13.61 5.36
C VAL A 79 -5.05 -12.94 6.63
N GLU A 80 -4.19 -12.69 7.61
CA GLU A 80 -4.52 -12.05 8.89
C GLU A 80 -5.03 -10.62 8.69
N VAL A 81 -4.47 -9.89 7.72
CA VAL A 81 -4.91 -8.53 7.37
C VAL A 81 -6.26 -8.60 6.67
N ARG A 82 -6.40 -9.50 5.67
CA ARG A 82 -7.61 -9.63 4.87
C ARG A 82 -8.81 -10.08 5.68
N ARG A 83 -8.61 -10.97 6.66
CA ARG A 83 -9.67 -11.45 7.56
C ARG A 83 -10.38 -10.29 8.29
N LYS A 84 -9.71 -9.18 8.57
CA LYS A 84 -10.32 -7.98 9.22
C LYS A 84 -11.36 -7.28 8.34
N TYR A 85 -11.32 -7.51 7.04
CA TYR A 85 -12.19 -6.87 6.05
C TYR A 85 -13.14 -7.87 5.37
N ARG A 86 -13.10 -9.13 5.79
CA ARG A 86 -14.04 -10.16 5.31
C ARG A 86 -15.42 -9.88 5.89
N ASP A 87 -16.42 -9.84 5.01
CA ASP A 87 -17.81 -9.75 5.45
C ASP A 87 -18.23 -11.08 6.08
N TRP A 88 -18.87 -11.03 7.25
CA TRP A 88 -19.33 -12.24 7.95
C TRP A 88 -20.41 -13.00 7.15
N THR A 89 -21.05 -12.32 6.18
CA THR A 89 -22.04 -12.89 5.26
C THR A 89 -21.45 -13.45 3.97
N ALA A 90 -20.15 -13.29 3.73
CA ALA A 90 -19.49 -13.79 2.53
C ALA A 90 -19.26 -15.31 2.66
N ASP A 91 -19.71 -16.04 1.63
CA ASP A 91 -19.63 -17.50 1.52
C ASP A 91 -18.23 -18.00 1.89
N GLU A 92 -18.13 -18.94 2.84
CA GLU A 92 -16.85 -19.43 3.38
C GLU A 92 -15.97 -20.14 2.34
N ARG A 93 -16.50 -20.31 1.13
CA ARG A 93 -15.86 -20.95 -0.04
C ARG A 93 -15.15 -19.97 -0.96
N ALA A 94 -15.22 -18.66 -0.73
CA ALA A 94 -14.43 -17.71 -1.50
C ALA A 94 -12.94 -18.04 -1.31
N ASP A 95 -12.27 -18.35 -2.41
CA ASP A 95 -10.87 -18.75 -2.40
C ASP A 95 -9.99 -17.57 -1.98
N GLU A 96 -9.65 -17.52 -0.69
CA GLU A 96 -8.74 -16.52 -0.14
C GLU A 96 -7.29 -16.69 -0.64
N SER A 97 -6.99 -17.65 -1.53
CA SER A 97 -5.67 -17.73 -2.17
C SER A 97 -5.50 -16.73 -3.31
N ASP A 98 -6.58 -16.36 -4.01
CA ASP A 98 -6.51 -15.37 -5.08
C ASP A 98 -6.70 -13.94 -4.56
N LEU A 99 -5.59 -13.20 -4.48
CA LEU A 99 -5.61 -11.79 -4.12
C LEU A 99 -6.20 -10.90 -5.23
N PHE A 100 -6.25 -11.37 -6.49
CA PHE A 100 -6.86 -10.60 -7.57
C PHE A 100 -8.38 -10.59 -7.49
N ASP A 101 -9.02 -11.61 -6.93
CA ASP A 101 -10.47 -11.69 -6.76
C ASP A 101 -10.91 -11.76 -5.29
N SER A 102 -10.18 -11.10 -4.40
CA SER A 102 -10.48 -11.12 -2.96
C SER A 102 -11.59 -10.12 -2.58
N PRO A 103 -12.75 -10.58 -2.08
CA PRO A 103 -13.82 -9.69 -1.60
C PRO A 103 -13.36 -8.82 -0.42
N ALA A 104 -12.46 -9.34 0.42
CA ALA A 104 -11.89 -8.62 1.54
C ALA A 104 -11.01 -7.44 1.08
N LEU A 105 -10.21 -7.62 0.03
CA LEU A 105 -9.41 -6.53 -0.54
C LEU A 105 -10.27 -5.50 -1.23
N ARG A 106 -11.31 -5.92 -1.96
CA ARG A 106 -12.30 -4.99 -2.50
C ARG A 106 -12.88 -4.11 -1.40
N LYS A 107 -13.26 -4.71 -0.26
CA LYS A 107 -13.79 -3.93 0.87
C LYS A 107 -12.75 -3.00 1.49
N LEU A 108 -11.51 -3.47 1.67
CA LEU A 108 -10.42 -2.63 2.17
C LEU A 108 -10.18 -1.42 1.25
N PHE A 109 -10.02 -1.65 -0.05
CA PHE A 109 -9.74 -0.58 -1.00
C PHE A 109 -10.95 0.34 -1.22
N SER A 110 -12.18 -0.14 -1.06
CA SER A 110 -13.37 0.74 -1.04
C SER A 110 -13.31 1.78 0.09
N LYS A 111 -12.80 1.39 1.27
CA LYS A 111 -12.61 2.33 2.39
C LYS A 111 -11.55 3.38 2.07
N PHE A 112 -10.47 2.98 1.40
CA PHE A 112 -9.46 3.91 0.88
C PHE A 112 -10.08 4.93 -0.09
N VAL A 113 -10.86 4.45 -1.08
CA VAL A 113 -11.55 5.34 -2.03
C VAL A 113 -12.50 6.28 -1.29
N ASN A 114 -13.23 5.80 -0.28
CA ASN A 114 -14.13 6.65 0.52
C ASN A 114 -13.37 7.71 1.33
N ALA A 115 -12.23 7.37 1.92
CA ALA A 115 -11.37 8.32 2.64
C ALA A 115 -10.84 9.41 1.71
N ILE A 116 -10.44 9.04 0.49
CA ILE A 116 -10.06 10.01 -0.55
C ILE A 116 -11.25 10.87 -0.94
N GLY A 117 -12.45 10.30 -1.08
CA GLY A 117 -13.66 11.06 -1.37
C GLY A 117 -14.01 12.09 -0.30
N CYS A 118 -13.85 11.73 0.98
CA CYS A 118 -13.99 12.67 2.09
C CYS A 118 -12.93 13.78 2.04
N THR A 119 -11.72 13.44 1.62
CA THR A 119 -10.62 14.38 1.43
C THR A 119 -10.93 15.37 0.32
N VAL A 120 -11.41 14.88 -0.83
CA VAL A 120 -11.80 15.70 -1.98
C VAL A 120 -12.94 16.66 -1.60
N ALA A 121 -13.98 16.17 -0.91
CA ALA A 121 -15.07 17.02 -0.43
C ALA A 121 -14.62 18.07 0.61
N GLY A 122 -13.50 17.83 1.29
CA GLY A 122 -12.90 18.70 2.29
C GLY A 122 -11.80 19.63 1.78
N LEU A 123 -11.52 19.67 0.46
CA LEU A 123 -10.40 20.46 -0.09
C LEU A 123 -10.51 21.98 0.17
N HIS A 124 -11.71 22.48 0.47
CA HIS A 124 -11.92 23.87 0.84
C HIS A 124 -11.72 24.15 2.34
N ASP A 125 -11.52 23.13 3.18
CA ASP A 125 -11.30 23.23 4.63
C ASP A 125 -10.07 22.39 5.07
N PHE A 126 -8.88 22.91 4.76
CA PHE A 126 -7.61 22.29 5.14
C PHE A 126 -7.44 22.10 6.66
N GLY A 127 -8.15 22.89 7.48
CA GLY A 127 -8.13 22.77 8.94
C GLY A 127 -8.75 21.47 9.44
N ARG A 128 -9.72 20.92 8.71
CA ARG A 128 -10.33 19.60 9.00
C ARG A 128 -9.65 18.45 8.26
N LEU A 129 -9.03 18.75 7.13
CA LEU A 129 -8.40 17.73 6.29
C LEU A 129 -7.18 17.08 6.94
N VAL A 130 -6.28 17.88 7.52
CA VAL A 130 -5.03 17.37 8.13
C VAL A 130 -5.32 16.40 9.29
N PRO A 131 -6.19 16.74 10.27
CA PRO A 131 -6.55 15.81 11.34
C PRO A 131 -7.18 14.50 10.83
N MET A 132 -8.03 14.57 9.81
CA MET A 132 -8.69 13.39 9.24
C MET A 132 -7.66 12.43 8.61
N LEU A 133 -6.71 12.95 7.83
CA LEU A 133 -5.67 12.13 7.20
C LEU A 133 -4.74 11.47 8.24
N THR A 134 -4.49 12.13 9.37
CA THR A 134 -3.67 11.56 10.45
C THR A 134 -4.36 10.48 11.28
N GLN A 135 -5.67 10.29 11.12
CA GLN A 135 -6.48 9.34 11.90
C GLN A 135 -6.90 8.09 11.09
N LEU A 136 -6.50 7.99 9.82
CA LEU A 136 -6.78 6.85 8.94
C LEU A 136 -6.02 5.57 9.31
#